data_AF-A0A504Y5H5-F1
#
_entry.id   AF-A0A504Y5H5-F1
#
_cell.length_a   1.000
_cell.length_b   1.000
_cell.length_c   1.000
_cell.angle_alpha   90.00
_cell.angle_beta   90.00
_cell.angle_gamma   90.00
#
_symmetry.space_group_name_H-M   'P 1'
#
loop_
_entity.id
_entity.type
_entity.pdbx_description
1 polymer ?
#
loop_
_entity_poly.entity_id
_entity_poly.type
_entity_poly.pdbx_seq_one_letter_code
_entity_poly.pdbx_strand_id
1 'polypeptide(L)'
;MEDFLNIFFKIDTDYDEVIQLKDLSTYVAKNHLDSRMITRWRTLFGAETTGKITLHKYCEVLGLHQEDALVRRHSTILQESSKFSLGTDVEELAADMQHGMKINVSNEARRLLRVKGDDECPAEYAKGLKVYLDKEYGRAWHVIVVRGSFWMNFSHVRERSFQFRLKGWHFLIWQTPIDS
;
A
#
# COMPACT_ATOMS: atom_id res chain seq x y z
N MET A 1 -18.31 1.67 -19.48
CA MET A 1 -18.90 1.61 -18.13
C MET A 1 -17.73 1.79 -17.17
N GLU A 2 -17.70 2.82 -16.33
CA GLU A 2 -16.61 2.96 -15.35
C GLU A 2 -16.65 1.77 -14.39
N ASP A 3 -15.53 1.08 -14.27
CA ASP A 3 -15.37 -0.05 -13.37
C ASP A 3 -15.43 0.43 -11.92
N PHE A 4 -16.22 -0.23 -11.06
CA PHE A 4 -16.35 0.10 -9.65
C PHE A 4 -15.00 0.14 -8.93
N LEU A 5 -14.05 -0.72 -9.32
CA LEU A 5 -12.69 -0.69 -8.77
C LEU A 5 -11.93 0.59 -9.11
N ASN A 6 -12.14 1.15 -10.31
CA ASN A 6 -11.51 2.42 -10.67
C ASN A 6 -12.02 3.56 -9.79
N ILE A 7 -13.29 3.52 -9.39
CA ILE A 7 -13.84 4.52 -8.48
C ILE A 7 -13.17 4.42 -7.11
N PHE A 8 -13.02 3.20 -6.57
CA PHE A 8 -12.31 2.98 -5.31
C PHE A 8 -10.89 3.54 -5.37
N PHE A 9 -10.13 3.21 -6.42
CA PHE A 9 -8.75 3.67 -6.59
C PHE A 9 -8.61 5.19 -6.78
N LYS A 10 -9.61 5.84 -7.38
CA LYS A 10 -9.62 7.31 -7.50
C LYS A 10 -9.87 8.01 -6.16
N ILE A 11 -10.54 7.35 -5.21
CA ILE A 11 -10.87 7.92 -3.89
C ILE A 11 -9.74 7.63 -2.89
N ASP A 12 -9.22 6.41 -2.88
CA ASP A 12 -8.14 5.95 -2.01
C ASP A 12 -6.78 6.43 -2.54
N THR A 13 -6.48 7.73 -2.39
CA THR A 13 -5.30 8.38 -3.00
C THR A 13 -3.97 8.09 -2.28
N ASP A 14 -4.03 7.74 -1.00
CA ASP A 14 -2.88 7.30 -0.20
C ASP A 14 -2.67 5.78 -0.23
N TYR A 15 -3.56 5.08 -0.94
CA TYR A 15 -3.48 3.67 -1.26
C TYR A 15 -3.27 2.77 -0.02
N ASP A 16 -3.91 3.11 1.10
CA ASP A 16 -3.83 2.30 2.32
C ASP A 16 -4.93 1.20 2.41
N GLU A 17 -5.68 1.04 1.31
CA GLU A 17 -6.83 0.14 1.13
C GLU A 17 -8.05 0.54 1.96
N VAL A 18 -8.08 1.78 2.46
CA VAL A 18 -9.10 2.29 3.37
C VAL A 18 -9.51 3.71 2.96
N ILE A 19 -10.70 3.82 2.38
CA ILE A 19 -11.31 5.12 2.13
C ILE A 19 -11.84 5.68 3.45
N GLN A 20 -11.31 6.82 3.90
CA GLN A 20 -11.88 7.58 5.00
C GLN A 20 -13.03 8.46 4.48
N LEU A 21 -13.95 8.83 5.38
CA LEU A 21 -15.08 9.70 5.04
C LEU A 21 -14.67 11.04 4.42
N LYS A 22 -13.51 11.58 4.85
CA LYS A 22 -12.95 12.80 4.28
C LYS A 22 -12.57 12.61 2.81
N ASP A 23 -12.00 11.46 2.44
CA ASP A 23 -11.52 11.17 1.09
C ASP A 23 -12.71 11.02 0.14
N LEU A 24 -13.75 10.31 0.58
CA LEU A 24 -15.01 10.20 -0.15
C LEU A 24 -15.70 11.56 -0.32
N SER A 25 -15.69 12.40 0.71
CA SER A 25 -16.31 13.74 0.64
C SER A 25 -15.56 14.65 -0.34
N THR A 26 -14.22 14.62 -0.30
CA THR A 26 -13.36 15.34 -1.25
C THR A 26 -13.60 14.88 -2.68
N TYR A 27 -13.71 13.57 -2.92
CA TYR A 27 -14.01 13.03 -4.24
C TYR A 27 -15.37 13.48 -4.78
N VAL A 28 -16.42 13.42 -3.94
CA VAL A 28 -17.77 13.86 -4.32
C VAL A 28 -17.79 15.35 -4.66
N ALA A 29 -17.14 16.19 -3.84
CA ALA A 29 -17.05 17.62 -4.09
C ALA A 29 -16.27 17.93 -5.39
N LYS A 30 -15.12 17.28 -5.59
CA LYS A 30 -14.24 17.49 -6.75
C LYS A 30 -14.89 17.09 -8.07
N ASN A 31 -15.71 16.04 -8.06
CA ASN A 31 -16.39 15.54 -9.27
C ASN A 31 -17.83 16.07 -9.41
N HIS A 32 -18.24 17.03 -8.58
CA HIS A 32 -19.60 17.60 -8.57
C HIS A 32 -20.72 16.54 -8.48
N LEU A 33 -20.48 15.48 -7.67
CA LEU A 33 -21.42 14.39 -7.47
C LEU A 33 -22.44 14.72 -6.38
N ASP A 34 -23.58 14.02 -6.38
CA ASP A 34 -24.61 14.17 -5.35
C ASP A 34 -24.08 13.75 -3.98
N SER A 35 -24.24 14.61 -2.97
CA SER A 35 -23.87 14.34 -1.58
C SER A 35 -24.58 13.10 -1.00
N ARG A 36 -25.74 12.71 -1.55
CA ARG A 36 -26.41 11.45 -1.19
C ARG A 36 -25.57 10.20 -1.46
N MET A 37 -24.58 10.29 -2.37
CA MET A 37 -23.62 9.21 -2.62
C MET A 37 -22.83 8.86 -1.36
N ILE A 38 -22.48 9.86 -0.54
CA ILE A 38 -21.73 9.66 0.70
C ILE A 38 -22.55 8.80 1.66
N THR A 39 -23.83 9.16 1.88
CA THR A 39 -24.73 8.39 2.74
C THR A 39 -24.94 6.98 2.22
N ARG A 40 -25.18 6.81 0.92
CA ARG A 40 -25.35 5.49 0.30
C ARG A 40 -24.12 4.61 0.48
N TRP A 41 -22.93 5.13 0.23
CA TRP A 41 -21.68 4.38 0.40
C TRP A 41 -21.43 4.01 1.86
N ARG A 42 -21.77 4.88 2.80
CA ARG A 42 -21.68 4.55 4.24
C ARG A 42 -22.55 3.36 4.60
N THR A 43 -23.81 3.37 4.17
CA THR A 43 -24.76 2.29 4.48
C THR A 43 -24.38 0.99 3.76
N LEU A 44 -24.04 1.06 2.47
CA LEU A 44 -23.71 -0.13 1.66
C LEU A 44 -22.45 -0.85 2.13
N PHE A 45 -21.39 -0.10 2.48
CA PHE A 45 -20.11 -0.69 2.86
C PHE A 45 -19.88 -0.75 4.37
N GLY A 46 -20.91 -0.50 5.17
CA GLY A 46 -20.86 -0.64 6.63
C GLY A 46 -19.97 0.37 7.35
N ALA A 47 -19.72 1.55 6.76
CA ALA A 47 -18.91 2.59 7.36
C ALA A 47 -19.66 3.44 8.40
N GLU A 48 -20.95 3.16 8.68
CA GLU A 48 -21.70 3.85 9.74
C GLU A 48 -21.12 3.60 11.13
N THR A 49 -20.58 2.40 11.38
CA THR A 49 -19.99 2.01 12.67
C THR A 49 -18.50 2.31 12.75
N THR A 50 -17.76 2.18 11.65
CA THR A 50 -16.30 2.30 11.62
C THR A 50 -15.78 3.64 11.11
N GLY A 51 -16.60 4.39 10.38
CA GLY A 51 -16.21 5.61 9.66
C GLY A 51 -15.25 5.37 8.48
N LYS A 52 -15.03 4.10 8.08
CA LYS A 52 -14.02 3.69 7.10
C LYS A 52 -14.57 2.62 6.16
N ILE A 53 -14.26 2.73 4.86
CA ILE A 53 -14.61 1.74 3.84
C ILE A 53 -13.34 1.01 3.42
N THR A 54 -13.25 -0.29 3.71
CA THR A 54 -12.08 -1.10 3.34
C THR A 54 -12.24 -1.71 1.95
N LEU A 55 -11.14 -1.93 1.23
CA LEU A 55 -11.15 -2.61 -0.07
C LEU A 55 -11.77 -4.01 0.04
N HIS A 56 -11.46 -4.75 1.11
CA HIS A 56 -12.06 -6.06 1.38
C HIS A 56 -13.59 -5.99 1.42
N LYS A 57 -14.15 -5.07 2.23
CA LYS A 57 -15.62 -4.93 2.32
C LYS A 57 -16.24 -4.43 1.02
N TYR A 58 -15.51 -3.58 0.29
CA TYR A 58 -15.93 -3.09 -1.02
C TYR A 58 -16.07 -4.23 -2.04
N CYS A 59 -15.04 -5.09 -2.13
CA CYS A 59 -15.06 -6.27 -2.98
C CYS A 59 -16.14 -7.28 -2.56
N GLU A 60 -16.29 -7.52 -1.26
CA GLU A 60 -17.32 -8.43 -0.72
C GLU A 60 -18.73 -8.01 -1.14
N VAL A 61 -19.08 -6.73 -0.97
CA VAL A 61 -20.42 -6.21 -1.29
C VAL A 61 -20.70 -6.23 -2.79
N LEU A 62 -19.68 -6.01 -3.62
CA LEU A 62 -19.81 -5.97 -5.08
C LEU A 62 -19.62 -7.34 -5.76
N GLY A 63 -19.32 -8.39 -4.99
CA GLY A 63 -19.05 -9.73 -5.53
C GLY A 63 -17.77 -9.80 -6.37
N LEU A 64 -16.77 -8.98 -6.05
CA LEU A 64 -15.48 -8.91 -6.75
C LEU A 64 -14.42 -9.76 -6.05
N HIS A 65 -13.51 -10.35 -6.82
CA HIS A 65 -12.34 -11.03 -6.28
C HIS A 65 -11.29 -10.01 -5.81
N GLN A 66 -10.96 -10.04 -4.52
CA GLN A 66 -10.01 -9.10 -3.94
C GLN A 66 -8.60 -9.23 -4.56
N GLU A 67 -8.18 -10.44 -4.91
CA GLU A 67 -6.86 -10.68 -5.53
C GLU A 67 -6.73 -9.94 -6.87
N ASP A 68 -7.76 -10.00 -7.71
CA ASP A 68 -7.78 -9.27 -9.00
C ASP A 68 -7.74 -7.75 -8.79
N ALA A 69 -8.44 -7.26 -7.77
CA ALA A 69 -8.40 -5.85 -7.39
C ALA A 69 -6.99 -5.43 -6.95
N LEU A 70 -6.29 -6.24 -6.17
CA LEU A 70 -4.92 -5.97 -5.73
C LEU A 70 -3.92 -5.98 -6.89
N VAL A 71 -4.04 -6.94 -7.83
CA VAL A 71 -3.19 -7.00 -9.03
C VAL A 71 -3.39 -5.76 -9.91
N ARG A 72 -4.65 -5.36 -10.15
CA ARG A 72 -4.96 -4.16 -10.92
C ARG A 72 -4.48 -2.89 -10.24
N ARG A 73 -4.59 -2.84 -8.91
CA ARG A 73 -4.13 -1.71 -8.11
C ARG A 73 -2.62 -1.53 -8.25
N HIS A 74 -1.88 -2.63 -8.12
CA HIS A 74 -0.41 -2.64 -8.25
C HIS A 74 0.03 -2.10 -9.62
N SER A 75 -0.58 -2.57 -10.70
CA SER A 75 -0.27 -2.09 -12.06
C SER A 75 -0.65 -0.62 -12.27
N THR A 76 -1.78 -0.18 -11.72
CA THR A 76 -2.21 1.23 -11.78
C THR A 76 -1.21 2.15 -11.08
N ILE A 77 -0.72 1.77 -9.88
CA ILE A 77 0.30 2.55 -9.16
C ILE A 77 1.58 2.69 -9.98
N LEU A 78 2.04 1.62 -10.64
CA LEU A 78 3.24 1.66 -11.46
C LEU A 78 3.09 2.58 -12.67
N GLN A 79 1.91 2.57 -13.32
CA GLN A 79 1.65 3.36 -14.52
C GLN A 79 1.33 4.83 -14.22
N GLU A 80 0.59 5.11 -13.14
CA GLU A 80 0.07 6.44 -12.82
C GLU A 80 0.64 7.00 -11.52
N SER A 81 1.87 6.64 -11.17
CA SER A 81 2.51 6.97 -9.87
C SER A 81 2.42 8.45 -9.46
N SER A 82 2.41 9.39 -10.42
CA SER A 82 2.30 10.83 -10.17
C SER A 82 0.96 11.27 -9.55
N LYS A 83 -0.09 10.45 -9.67
CA LYS A 83 -1.40 10.72 -9.08
C LYS A 83 -1.48 10.28 -7.62
N PHE A 84 -0.46 9.59 -7.11
CA PHE A 84 -0.48 8.92 -5.82
C PHE A 84 0.62 9.45 -4.92
N SER A 85 0.31 9.56 -3.63
CA SER A 85 1.29 9.90 -2.61
C SER A 85 1.69 8.66 -1.83
N LEU A 86 2.89 8.69 -1.24
CA LEU A 86 3.25 7.73 -0.21
C LEU A 86 2.25 7.87 0.95
N GLY A 87 1.90 6.76 1.59
CA GLY A 87 0.97 6.78 2.73
C GLY A 87 1.49 7.70 3.83
N THR A 88 0.59 8.47 4.44
CA THR A 88 0.95 9.50 5.46
C THR A 88 1.58 8.92 6.73
N ASP A 89 1.44 7.61 6.95
CA ASP A 89 2.05 6.83 8.04
C ASP A 89 3.45 6.29 7.71
N VAL A 90 3.94 6.54 6.48
CA VAL A 90 5.25 6.13 5.99
C VAL A 90 6.19 7.32 6.02
N GLU A 91 7.28 7.19 6.77
CA GLU A 91 8.39 8.15 6.72
C GLU A 91 9.51 7.57 5.87
N GLU A 92 9.82 8.23 4.75
CA GLU A 92 10.97 7.90 3.91
C GLU A 92 12.27 8.38 4.56
N LEU A 93 13.22 7.48 4.75
CA LEU A 93 14.53 7.77 5.37
C LEU A 93 15.60 7.94 4.30
N ALA A 94 15.61 7.03 3.32
CA ALA A 94 16.45 7.07 2.14
C ALA A 94 15.83 6.18 1.05
N ALA A 95 15.99 6.54 -0.21
CA ALA A 95 15.47 5.74 -1.32
C ALA A 95 16.29 5.94 -2.59
N ASP A 96 16.49 4.83 -3.30
CA ASP A 96 16.88 4.80 -4.69
C ASP A 96 15.95 3.77 -5.35
N MET A 97 14.71 4.20 -5.64
CA MET A 97 13.70 3.44 -6.39
C MET A 97 12.59 4.36 -6.91
N GLN A 98 11.86 3.91 -7.92
CA GLN A 98 10.76 4.66 -8.51
C GLN A 98 9.59 4.86 -7.53
N HIS A 99 8.89 6.00 -7.65
CA HIS A 99 7.81 6.38 -6.72
C HIS A 99 6.68 5.35 -6.62
N GLY A 100 6.24 4.79 -7.75
CA GLY A 100 5.23 3.72 -7.75
C GLY A 100 5.69 2.46 -7.01
N MET A 101 6.99 2.13 -7.05
CA MET A 101 7.55 1.02 -6.27
C MET A 101 7.52 1.34 -4.77
N LYS A 102 7.88 2.56 -4.37
CA LYS A 102 7.82 2.98 -2.95
C LYS A 102 6.43 2.79 -2.37
N ILE A 103 5.40 3.19 -3.12
CA ILE A 103 3.99 3.03 -2.72
C ILE A 103 3.67 1.54 -2.57
N ASN A 104 3.91 0.72 -3.61
CA ASN A 104 3.60 -0.71 -3.58
C ASN A 104 4.31 -1.45 -2.43
N VAL A 105 5.59 -1.19 -2.22
CA VAL A 105 6.38 -1.81 -1.15
C VAL A 105 5.88 -1.40 0.23
N SER A 106 5.65 -0.11 0.46
CA SER A 106 5.17 0.36 1.76
C SER A 106 3.75 -0.13 2.06
N ASN A 107 2.90 -0.27 1.04
CA ASN A 107 1.57 -0.87 1.17
C ASN A 107 1.63 -2.34 1.55
N GLU A 108 2.51 -3.12 0.90
CA GLU A 108 2.69 -4.53 1.27
C GLU A 108 3.24 -4.68 2.69
N ALA A 109 4.21 -3.85 3.08
CA ALA A 109 4.68 -3.80 4.47
C ALA A 109 3.54 -3.48 5.45
N ARG A 110 2.67 -2.52 5.12
CA ARG A 110 1.48 -2.19 5.92
C ARG A 110 0.51 -3.36 6.03
N ARG A 111 0.28 -4.10 4.94
CA ARG A 111 -0.57 -5.29 4.91
C ARG A 111 -0.01 -6.39 5.83
N LEU A 112 1.29 -6.67 5.74
CA LEU A 112 1.96 -7.66 6.60
C LEU A 112 1.84 -7.32 8.09
N LEU A 113 1.95 -6.03 8.44
CA LEU A 113 1.74 -5.56 9.82
C LEU A 113 0.28 -5.70 10.28
N ARG A 114 -0.72 -5.62 9.38
CA ARG A 114 -2.15 -5.77 9.73
C ARG A 114 -2.53 -7.23 9.99
N VAL A 115 -2.02 -8.17 9.19
CA VAL A 115 -2.43 -9.59 9.25
C VAL A 115 -2.09 -10.28 10.57
N LYS A 116 -1.04 -9.83 11.28
CA LYS A 116 -0.56 -10.52 12.49
C LYS A 116 -1.07 -9.95 13.82
N GLY A 117 -1.89 -8.89 13.78
CA GLY A 117 -2.50 -8.32 14.99
C GLY A 117 -1.44 -7.93 16.03
N ASP A 118 -1.68 -8.31 17.29
CA ASP A 118 -0.80 -8.01 18.43
C ASP A 118 0.42 -8.95 18.55
N ASP A 119 0.48 -10.04 17.76
CA ASP A 119 1.61 -10.98 17.77
C ASP A 119 2.71 -10.48 16.81
N GLU A 120 3.51 -9.54 17.30
CA GLU A 120 4.60 -8.93 16.54
C GLU A 120 5.71 -9.94 16.23
N CYS A 121 5.82 -10.36 14.97
CA CYS A 121 6.86 -11.28 14.51
C CYS A 121 7.70 -10.65 13.38
N PRO A 122 8.76 -9.89 13.72
CA PRO A 122 9.58 -9.16 12.73
C PRO A 122 10.20 -10.05 11.66
N ALA A 123 10.55 -11.28 12.02
CA ALA A 123 11.08 -12.27 11.09
C ALA A 123 10.08 -12.62 9.98
N GLU A 124 8.79 -12.74 10.31
CA GLU A 124 7.74 -13.01 9.32
C GLU A 124 7.44 -11.79 8.45
N TYR A 125 7.51 -10.57 8.99
CA TYR A 125 7.40 -9.35 8.18
C TYR A 125 8.54 -9.25 7.16
N ALA A 126 9.78 -9.49 7.60
CA ALA A 126 10.95 -9.48 6.75
C ALA A 126 10.85 -10.55 5.65
N LYS A 127 10.49 -11.77 6.03
CA LYS A 127 10.31 -12.91 5.10
C LYS A 127 9.19 -12.66 4.10
N GLY A 128 8.02 -12.21 4.55
CA GLY A 128 6.88 -11.93 3.71
C GLY A 128 7.19 -10.84 2.67
N LEU A 129 7.80 -9.74 3.12
CA LEU A 129 8.17 -8.66 2.22
C LEU A 129 9.27 -9.07 1.24
N LYS A 130 10.24 -9.89 1.68
CA LYS A 130 11.24 -10.46 0.77
C LYS A 130 10.61 -11.33 -0.31
N VAL A 131 9.70 -12.23 0.04
CA VAL A 131 9.00 -13.09 -0.93
C VAL A 131 8.24 -12.26 -1.95
N TYR A 132 7.56 -11.21 -1.50
CA TYR A 132 6.88 -10.26 -2.38
C TYR A 132 7.87 -9.56 -3.34
N LEU A 133 8.94 -8.96 -2.82
CA LEU A 133 9.93 -8.23 -3.63
C LEU A 133 10.62 -9.14 -4.66
N ASP A 134 11.01 -10.35 -4.25
CA ASP A 134 11.65 -11.35 -5.11
C ASP A 134 10.72 -11.78 -6.26
N LYS A 135 9.42 -11.90 -5.98
CA LYS A 135 8.40 -12.27 -6.98
C LYS A 135 8.12 -11.13 -7.95
N GLU A 136 7.91 -9.92 -7.44
CA GLU A 136 7.44 -8.78 -8.24
C GLU A 136 8.56 -8.06 -9.00
N TYR A 137 9.77 -8.03 -8.42
CA TYR A 137 10.87 -7.20 -8.92
C TYR A 137 12.16 -7.99 -9.22
N GLY A 138 12.06 -9.32 -9.20
CA GLY A 138 13.19 -10.22 -9.44
C GLY A 138 14.09 -10.39 -8.22
N ARG A 139 14.88 -11.46 -8.21
CA ARG A 139 15.79 -11.80 -7.11
C ARG A 139 17.17 -11.14 -7.28
N ALA A 140 17.95 -10.91 -6.23
CA ALA A 140 17.71 -11.25 -4.82
C ALA A 140 17.58 -10.00 -3.94
N TRP A 141 16.47 -9.89 -3.22
CA TRP A 141 16.23 -8.81 -2.26
C TRP A 141 16.67 -9.17 -0.85
N HIS A 142 17.25 -8.20 -0.16
CA HIS A 142 17.51 -8.22 1.27
C HIS A 142 16.47 -7.37 1.97
N VAL A 143 15.95 -7.89 3.09
CA VAL A 143 14.96 -7.19 3.90
C VAL A 143 15.35 -7.32 5.35
N ILE A 144 15.57 -6.19 6.00
CA ILE A 144 15.82 -6.08 7.43
C ILE A 144 14.68 -5.29 8.06
N VAL A 145 14.13 -5.80 9.16
CA VAL A 145 13.06 -5.15 9.93
C VAL A 145 13.54 -4.99 11.36
N VAL A 146 13.66 -3.74 11.82
CA VAL A 146 14.23 -3.42 13.14
C VAL A 146 13.47 -2.30 13.85
N ARG A 147 13.59 -2.26 15.18
CA ARG A 147 13.18 -1.15 16.03
C ARG A 147 14.41 -0.44 16.60
N GLY A 148 14.28 0.87 16.82
CA GLY A 148 15.38 1.71 17.31
C GLY A 148 16.31 2.20 16.20
N SER A 149 17.50 2.62 16.60
CA SER A 149 18.51 3.20 15.70
C SER A 149 19.33 2.12 14.99
N PHE A 150 19.79 2.43 13.78
CA PHE A 150 20.65 1.56 12.97
C PHE A 150 21.65 2.40 12.18
N TRP A 151 22.75 1.78 11.77
CA TRP A 151 23.73 2.35 10.85
C TRP A 151 24.12 1.27 9.86
N MET A 152 24.24 1.64 8.59
CA MET A 152 24.69 0.71 7.55
C MET A 152 25.42 1.45 6.44
N ASN A 153 26.25 0.70 5.72
CA ASN A 153 26.80 1.08 4.45
C ASN A 153 26.66 -0.15 3.53
N PHE A 154 26.12 0.04 2.34
CA PHE A 154 25.79 -1.06 1.44
C PHE A 154 25.91 -0.62 -0.02
N SER A 155 26.04 -1.62 -0.89
CA SER A 155 25.96 -1.45 -2.34
C SER A 155 24.74 -2.22 -2.83
N HIS A 156 24.00 -1.61 -3.76
CA HIS A 156 22.78 -2.16 -4.30
C HIS A 156 22.68 -1.91 -5.81
N VAL A 157 21.79 -2.65 -6.44
CA VAL A 157 21.41 -2.40 -7.84
C VAL A 157 20.70 -1.05 -7.94
N ARG A 158 21.02 -0.24 -8.97
CA ARG A 158 20.36 1.07 -9.20
C ARG A 158 18.85 0.95 -9.21
N GLU A 159 18.16 1.93 -8.63
CA GLU A 159 16.70 1.98 -8.51
C GLU A 159 16.09 0.81 -7.71
N ARG A 160 16.90 0.14 -6.86
CA ARG A 160 16.46 -1.03 -6.07
C ARG A 160 16.82 -0.95 -4.59
N SER A 161 16.68 0.22 -3.97
CA SER A 161 16.74 0.33 -2.50
C SER A 161 15.69 1.29 -1.92
N PHE A 162 15.24 0.97 -0.71
CA PHE A 162 14.28 1.79 0.02
C PHE A 162 14.43 1.57 1.53
N GLN A 163 14.56 2.65 2.28
CA GLN A 163 14.59 2.66 3.73
C GLN A 163 13.46 3.56 4.22
N PHE A 164 12.54 3.01 4.99
CA PHE A 164 11.39 3.74 5.49
C PHE A 164 10.98 3.27 6.89
N ARG A 165 10.28 4.14 7.62
CA ARG A 165 9.67 3.84 8.91
C ARG A 165 8.16 3.74 8.76
N LEU A 166 7.58 2.69 9.34
CA LEU A 166 6.14 2.45 9.36
C LEU A 166 5.73 1.85 10.71
N LYS A 167 4.80 2.51 11.42
CA LYS A 167 4.32 2.10 12.75
C LYS A 167 5.44 1.75 13.76
N GLY A 168 6.52 2.54 13.74
CA GLY A 168 7.67 2.36 14.64
C GLY A 168 8.69 1.30 14.21
N TRP A 169 8.44 0.58 13.13
CA TRP A 169 9.39 -0.35 12.50
C TRP A 169 10.16 0.32 11.38
N HIS A 170 11.45 0.06 11.30
CA HIS A 170 12.31 0.46 10.18
C HIS A 170 12.44 -0.73 9.24
N PHE A 171 12.11 -0.51 7.97
CA PHE A 171 12.26 -1.45 6.88
C PHE A 171 13.44 -1.00 6.04
N LEU A 172 14.46 -1.85 5.94
CA LEU A 172 15.69 -1.57 5.22
C LEU A 172 15.78 -2.61 4.11
N ILE A 173 15.53 -2.17 2.89
CA ILE A 173 15.45 -3.07 1.75
C ILE A 173 16.38 -2.66 0.63
N TRP A 174 17.04 -3.64 0.01
CA TRP A 174 17.85 -3.42 -1.18
C TRP A 174 18.01 -4.70 -1.99
N GLN A 175 18.22 -4.57 -3.30
CA GLN A 175 18.53 -5.70 -4.18
C GLN A 175 20.03 -5.77 -4.46
N THR A 176 20.58 -6.99 -4.49
CA THR A 176 21.95 -7.25 -4.95
C THR A 176 21.94 -8.03 -6.27
N PRO A 177 22.97 -7.87 -7.12
CA PRO A 177 23.17 -8.75 -8.27
C PRO A 177 23.22 -10.21 -7.81
N ILE A 178 22.68 -11.11 -8.64
CA ILE A 178 22.96 -12.53 -8.54
C ILE A 178 23.98 -12.80 -9.63
N ASP A 179 25.17 -13.25 -9.26
CA ASP A 179 26.15 -13.73 -10.23
C ASP A 179 25.54 -14.96 -10.93
N SER A 180 25.32 -14.84 -12.23
CA SER A 180 24.84 -15.89 -13.13
C SER A 180 25.96 -16.82 -13.57
#